data_AF-A0A2H9QAC0-F1
#
_entry.id   AF-A0A2H9QAC0-F1
#
_cell.length_a   1.000
_cell.length_b   1.000
_cell.length_c   1.000
_cell.angle_alpha   90.00
_cell.angle_beta   90.00
_cell.angle_gamma   90.00
#
_symmetry.space_group_name_H-M   'P 1'
#
loop_
_entity.id
_entity.type
_entity.pdbx_description
1 polymer ?
#
loop_
_entity_poly.entity_id
_entity_poly.type
_entity_poly.pdbx_seq_one_letter_code
_entity_poly.pdbx_strand_id
1 'polypeptide(L)'
;MDSTIKLLVLALGIGLALILSNFILFSPQEQEVPLQEFLGNIISAKSVSIVMDVRGAVTPEQKIAIMQCATDLVSSQVFVGKKLVNYAYDESGCVFGEANLSKPIPVSKCDGLWKGTLSFIVKSTPGTRIYSGRMEIGVTNQTACKLGVGTAGYSSNANG
;
A
#
# COMPACT_ATOMS: atom_id res chain seq x y z
N MET A 1 -44.92 -20.25 25.68
CA MET A 1 -43.61 -19.57 25.82
C MET A 1 -43.84 -18.26 26.53
N ASP A 2 -43.27 -18.16 27.72
CA ASP A 2 -43.51 -17.13 28.72
C ASP A 2 -43.06 -15.74 28.24
N SER A 3 -43.86 -14.71 28.52
CA SER A 3 -43.62 -13.33 28.05
C SER A 3 -42.32 -12.74 28.59
N THR A 4 -41.83 -13.26 29.72
CA THR A 4 -40.51 -12.96 30.32
C THR A 4 -39.33 -13.43 29.46
N ILE A 5 -39.45 -14.56 28.76
CA ILE A 5 -38.38 -15.09 27.89
C ILE A 5 -38.23 -14.21 26.64
N LYS A 6 -39.33 -13.70 26.09
CA LYS A 6 -39.31 -12.78 24.94
C LYS A 6 -38.61 -11.46 25.26
N LEU A 7 -38.83 -10.91 26.46
CA LEU A 7 -38.19 -9.67 26.91
C LEU A 7 -36.67 -9.83 27.08
N LEU A 8 -36.24 -10.97 27.63
CA LEU A 8 -34.83 -11.26 27.85
C LEU A 8 -34.05 -11.41 26.53
N VAL A 9 -34.65 -12.09 25.55
CA VAL A 9 -34.06 -12.27 24.21
C VAL A 9 -33.99 -10.95 23.44
N LEU A 10 -35.00 -10.08 23.57
CA LEU A 10 -34.99 -8.76 22.93
C LEU A 10 -33.91 -7.84 23.54
N ALA A 11 -33.75 -7.85 24.86
CA ALA A 11 -32.75 -7.06 25.56
C ALA A 11 -31.31 -7.50 25.24
N LEU A 12 -31.06 -8.81 25.13
CA LEU A 12 -29.77 -9.37 24.71
C LEU A 12 -29.44 -9.04 23.24
N GLY A 13 -30.43 -9.06 22.34
CA GLY A 13 -30.24 -8.70 20.94
C GLY A 13 -29.85 -7.23 20.72
N ILE A 14 -30.46 -6.31 21.49
CA ILE A 14 -30.15 -4.86 21.41
C ILE A 14 -28.78 -4.56 22.03
N GLY A 15 -28.44 -5.21 23.15
CA GLY A 15 -27.11 -5.06 23.77
C GLY A 15 -25.98 -5.50 22.85
N LEU A 16 -26.14 -6.64 22.15
CA LEU A 16 -25.14 -7.14 21.21
C LEU A 16 -25.00 -6.23 19.97
N ALA A 17 -26.11 -5.69 19.46
CA ALA A 17 -26.11 -4.77 18.31
C ALA A 17 -25.42 -3.44 18.62
N LEU A 18 -25.58 -2.90 19.83
CA LEU A 18 -24.91 -1.66 20.26
C LEU A 18 -23.40 -1.84 20.47
N ILE A 19 -22.96 -3.01 20.96
CA ILE A 19 -21.52 -3.31 21.09
C ILE A 19 -20.88 -3.51 19.70
N LEU A 20 -21.56 -4.20 18.78
CA LEU A 20 -21.09 -4.36 17.40
C LEU A 20 -21.04 -3.03 16.64
N SER A 21 -21.97 -2.10 16.90
CA SER A 21 -21.98 -0.78 16.23
C SER A 21 -20.78 0.10 16.60
N ASN A 22 -20.23 -0.03 17.80
CA ASN A 22 -19.03 0.70 18.21
C ASN A 22 -17.75 0.15 17.56
N PHE A 23 -17.71 -1.13 17.17
CA PHE A 23 -16.55 -1.71 16.49
C PHE A 23 -16.47 -1.36 14.99
N ILE A 24 -17.60 -1.00 14.37
CA ILE A 24 -17.63 -0.69 12.92
C ILE A 24 -17.21 0.77 12.64
N LEU A 25 -17.34 1.68 13.62
CA LEU A 25 -17.05 3.11 13.45
C LEU A 25 -15.58 3.50 13.63
N PHE A 26 -14.74 2.61 14.18
CA PHE A 26 -13.32 2.85 14.37
C PHE A 26 -12.48 1.90 13.51
N SER A 27 -12.69 1.93 12.21
CA SER A 27 -11.56 1.61 11.32
C SER A 27 -10.60 2.80 11.45
N PRO A 28 -9.40 2.66 12.03
CA PRO A 28 -8.46 3.76 12.05
C PRO A 28 -8.20 4.14 10.59
N GLN A 29 -8.72 5.29 10.16
CA GLN A 29 -8.31 5.86 8.89
C GLN A 29 -6.82 6.12 9.02
N GLU A 30 -6.02 5.45 8.19
CA GLU A 30 -4.58 5.68 8.17
C GLU A 30 -4.34 7.16 7.87
N GLN A 31 -3.77 7.86 8.86
CA GLN A 31 -3.47 9.27 8.75
C GLN A 31 -2.21 9.46 7.91
N GLU A 32 -2.22 10.46 7.02
CA GLU A 32 -1.03 10.84 6.27
C GLU A 32 0.02 11.45 7.21
N VAL A 33 1.28 11.11 6.98
CA VAL A 33 2.43 11.52 7.82
C VAL A 33 3.43 12.33 7.01
N PRO A 34 4.24 13.20 7.66
CA PRO A 34 5.32 13.91 6.98
C PRO A 34 6.36 12.96 6.37
N LEU A 35 6.99 13.37 5.27
CA LEU A 35 8.03 12.59 4.60
C LEU A 35 9.17 12.20 5.54
N GLN A 36 9.62 13.11 6.41
CA GLN A 36 10.68 12.84 7.39
C GLN A 36 10.35 11.68 8.34
N GLU A 37 9.10 11.58 8.78
CA GLU A 37 8.66 10.47 9.65
C GLU A 37 8.76 9.14 8.90
N PHE A 38 8.25 9.10 7.67
CA PHE A 38 8.33 7.90 6.84
C PHE A 38 9.78 7.51 6.50
N LEU A 39 10.66 8.47 6.21
CA LEU A 39 12.09 8.22 6.00
C LEU A 39 12.75 7.60 7.25
N GLY A 40 12.35 8.03 8.45
CA GLY A 40 12.77 7.40 9.71
C GLY A 40 12.35 5.93 9.78
N ASN A 41 11.13 5.60 9.34
CA ASN A 41 10.65 4.23 9.27
C ASN A 41 11.46 3.38 8.27
N ILE A 42 11.90 3.96 7.14
CA ILE A 42 12.80 3.27 6.20
C ILE A 42 14.07 2.81 6.90
N ILE A 43 14.71 3.66 7.70
CA ILE A 43 15.98 3.32 8.37
C ILE A 43 15.82 2.06 9.24
N SER A 44 14.73 1.98 10.02
CA SER A 44 14.44 0.85 10.91
C SER A 44 13.96 -0.42 10.20
N ALA A 45 13.45 -0.31 8.97
CA ALA A 45 12.85 -1.44 8.26
C ALA A 45 13.89 -2.50 7.86
N LYS A 46 13.60 -3.77 8.17
CA LYS A 46 14.40 -4.93 7.72
C LYS A 46 14.02 -5.42 6.32
N SER A 47 12.77 -5.19 5.94
CA SER A 47 12.23 -5.54 4.63
C SER A 47 11.39 -4.39 4.10
N VAL A 48 11.43 -4.20 2.78
CA VAL A 48 10.67 -3.19 2.06
C VAL A 48 9.95 -3.87 0.91
N SER A 49 8.66 -3.57 0.74
CA SER A 49 7.87 -4.04 -0.38
C SER A 49 7.76 -2.95 -1.43
N ILE A 50 7.99 -3.29 -2.70
CA ILE A 50 7.81 -2.38 -3.83
C ILE A 50 6.70 -2.96 -4.70
N VAL A 51 5.58 -2.25 -4.74
CA VAL A 51 4.38 -2.63 -5.47
C VAL A 51 4.31 -1.77 -6.74
N MET A 52 4.34 -2.43 -7.89
CA MET A 52 4.07 -1.83 -9.19
C MET A 52 2.64 -2.18 -9.59
N ASP A 53 1.74 -1.22 -9.43
CA ASP A 53 0.31 -1.37 -9.69
C ASP A 53 -0.09 -0.69 -10.98
N VAL A 54 -0.16 -1.48 -12.06
CA VAL A 54 -0.55 -0.98 -13.37
C VAL A 54 -2.07 -1.01 -13.59
N ARG A 55 -2.85 -1.40 -12.56
CA ARG A 55 -4.31 -1.30 -12.63
C ARG A 55 -4.72 0.15 -12.70
N GLY A 56 -5.71 0.44 -13.54
CA GLY A 56 -6.13 1.81 -13.82
C GLY A 56 -5.19 2.63 -14.71
N ALA A 57 -4.03 2.10 -15.11
CA ALA A 57 -3.23 2.73 -16.17
C ALA A 57 -3.88 2.44 -17.54
N VAL A 58 -4.41 3.50 -18.16
CA VAL A 58 -5.19 3.40 -19.40
C VAL A 58 -4.32 3.39 -20.66
N THR A 59 -3.10 3.95 -20.59
CA THR A 59 -2.17 3.96 -21.73
C THR A 59 -0.93 3.10 -21.49
N PRO A 60 -0.29 2.56 -22.55
CA PRO A 60 0.99 1.87 -22.44
C PRO A 60 2.08 2.71 -21.76
N GLU A 61 2.11 4.02 -22.02
CA GLU A 61 3.10 4.94 -21.48
C GLU A 61 2.98 5.07 -19.97
N GLN A 62 1.75 5.10 -19.44
CA GLN A 62 1.50 5.11 -17.99
C GLN A 62 2.00 3.81 -17.35
N LYS A 63 1.74 2.66 -17.98
CA LYS A 63 2.26 1.36 -17.50
C LYS A 63 3.78 1.36 -17.47
N ILE A 64 4.42 1.83 -18.53
CA ILE A 64 5.88 1.96 -18.62
C ILE A 64 6.41 2.88 -17.53
N ALA A 65 5.77 4.03 -17.31
CA ALA A 65 6.19 4.97 -16.29
C ALA A 65 6.10 4.39 -14.87
N ILE A 66 5.03 3.63 -14.56
CA ILE A 66 4.90 2.91 -13.29
C ILE A 66 6.01 1.86 -13.13
N MET A 67 6.26 1.06 -14.17
CA MET A 67 7.33 0.05 -14.17
C MET A 67 8.71 0.68 -13.98
N GLN A 68 8.99 1.79 -14.67
CA GLN A 68 10.26 2.51 -14.58
C GLN A 68 10.45 3.10 -13.18
N CYS A 69 9.42 3.74 -12.63
CA CYS A 69 9.44 4.31 -11.29
C CYS A 69 9.68 3.23 -10.22
N ALA A 70 9.00 2.08 -10.31
CA ALA A 70 9.24 0.94 -9.42
C ALA A 70 10.67 0.39 -9.55
N THR A 71 11.19 0.28 -10.76
CA THR A 71 12.58 -0.15 -11.02
C THR A 71 13.59 0.82 -10.43
N ASP A 72 13.35 2.12 -10.56
CA ASP A 72 14.18 3.16 -9.96
C ASP A 72 14.19 3.07 -8.42
N LEU A 73 13.04 2.82 -7.80
CA LEU A 73 12.95 2.59 -6.36
C LEU A 73 13.78 1.38 -5.95
N VAL A 74 13.67 0.24 -6.65
CA VAL A 74 14.48 -0.96 -6.36
C VAL A 74 15.98 -0.63 -6.36
N SER A 75 16.42 0.26 -7.25
CA SER A 75 17.83 0.68 -7.36
C SER A 75 18.28 1.73 -6.32
N SER A 76 17.39 2.17 -5.44
CA SER A 76 17.65 3.28 -4.51
C SER A 76 18.60 2.90 -3.38
N GLN A 77 19.56 3.78 -3.09
CA GLN A 77 20.60 3.53 -2.08
C GLN A 77 20.05 3.42 -0.65
N VAL A 78 18.88 4.04 -0.40
CA VAL A 78 18.19 3.97 0.90
C VAL A 78 17.78 2.55 1.30
N PHE A 79 17.76 1.60 0.36
CA PHE A 79 17.40 0.20 0.60
C PHE A 79 18.60 -0.75 0.74
N VAL A 80 19.84 -0.25 0.68
CA VAL A 80 21.04 -1.08 0.87
C VAL A 80 20.95 -1.83 2.21
N GLY A 81 21.17 -3.16 2.15
CA GLY A 81 21.10 -4.05 3.31
C GLY A 81 19.69 -4.48 3.75
N LYS A 82 18.63 -4.10 3.02
CA LYS A 82 17.24 -4.48 3.31
C LYS A 82 16.77 -5.58 2.35
N LYS A 83 15.84 -6.42 2.81
CA LYS A 83 15.18 -7.42 1.95
C LYS A 83 14.10 -6.74 1.10
N LEU A 84 14.29 -6.70 -0.21
CA LEU A 84 13.30 -6.15 -1.15
C LEU A 84 12.37 -7.25 -1.68
N VAL A 85 11.06 -7.00 -1.60
CA VAL A 85 10.03 -7.87 -2.19
C VAL A 85 9.26 -7.07 -3.22
N ASN A 86 9.41 -7.46 -4.49
CA ASN A 86 8.74 -6.79 -5.60
C ASN A 86 7.43 -7.49 -5.92
N TYR A 87 6.39 -6.70 -6.10
CA TYR A 87 5.03 -7.12 -6.36
C TYR A 87 4.53 -6.45 -7.64
N ALA A 88 4.02 -7.22 -8.60
CA ALA A 88 3.46 -6.71 -9.83
C ALA A 88 1.98 -7.03 -9.94
N TYR A 89 1.16 -5.99 -10.10
CA TYR A 89 -0.29 -6.05 -10.07
C TYR A 89 -0.85 -5.63 -11.43
N ASP A 90 -1.80 -6.41 -11.93
CA ASP A 90 -2.62 -6.08 -13.10
C ASP A 90 -4.09 -6.46 -12.85
N GLU A 91 -4.95 -6.31 -13.85
CA GLU A 91 -6.37 -6.63 -13.73
C GLU A 91 -6.64 -8.13 -13.47
N SER A 92 -5.69 -9.01 -13.78
CA SER A 92 -5.82 -10.46 -13.59
C SER A 92 -5.42 -10.91 -12.18
N GLY A 93 -4.63 -10.11 -11.46
CA GLY A 93 -4.16 -10.42 -10.13
C GLY A 93 -2.80 -9.81 -9.83
N CYS A 94 -2.00 -10.55 -9.07
CA CYS A 94 -0.66 -10.15 -8.70
C CYS A 94 0.33 -11.32 -8.72
N VAL A 95 1.58 -11.01 -9.04
CA VAL A 95 2.75 -11.87 -8.88
C VAL A 95 3.79 -11.18 -8.01
N PHE A 96 4.68 -11.94 -7.36
CA PHE A 96 5.75 -11.36 -6.55
C PHE A 96 7.01 -12.22 -6.56
N GLY A 97 8.17 -11.57 -6.41
CA GLY A 97 9.48 -12.16 -6.71
C GLY A 97 9.92 -13.32 -5.81
N GLU A 98 9.26 -13.54 -4.68
CA GLU A 98 9.63 -14.60 -3.72
C GLU A 98 8.83 -15.89 -3.87
N ALA A 99 7.83 -15.92 -4.78
CA ALA A 99 6.99 -17.10 -4.96
C ALA A 99 7.16 -17.73 -6.35
N ASN A 100 7.28 -19.05 -6.36
CA ASN A 100 7.16 -19.87 -7.56
C ASN A 100 5.68 -20.00 -7.95
N LEU A 101 5.11 -18.91 -8.47
CA LEU A 101 3.74 -18.86 -8.95
C LEU A 101 3.68 -19.31 -10.41
N SER A 102 2.81 -20.27 -10.71
CA SER A 102 2.47 -20.64 -12.09
C SER A 102 1.40 -19.74 -12.72
N LYS A 103 0.73 -18.92 -11.91
CA LYS A 103 -0.30 -17.96 -12.32
C LYS A 103 -0.43 -16.82 -11.30
N PRO A 104 -0.96 -15.65 -11.69
CA PRO A 104 -1.30 -14.58 -10.76
C PRO A 104 -2.24 -15.06 -9.65
N ILE A 105 -2.06 -14.53 -8.46
CA ILE A 105 -2.98 -14.73 -7.32
C ILE A 105 -3.87 -13.49 -7.14
N PRO A 106 -5.01 -13.60 -6.44
CA PRO A 106 -5.88 -12.45 -6.20
C PRO A 106 -5.13 -11.29 -5.53
N VAL A 107 -5.41 -10.06 -5.97
CA VAL A 107 -4.83 -8.82 -5.40
C VAL A 107 -4.98 -8.79 -3.89
N SER A 108 -6.17 -9.10 -3.35
CA SER A 108 -6.42 -9.12 -1.90
C SER A 108 -5.47 -10.03 -1.13
N LYS A 109 -5.01 -11.12 -1.75
CA LYS A 109 -4.02 -12.02 -1.15
C LYS A 109 -2.64 -11.38 -1.17
N CYS A 110 -2.22 -10.75 -2.27
CA CYS A 110 -0.96 -10.03 -2.29
C CYS A 110 -0.94 -8.85 -1.32
N ASP A 111 -2.04 -8.09 -1.23
CA ASP A 111 -2.26 -7.03 -0.26
C ASP A 111 -1.98 -7.52 1.16
N GLY A 112 -2.52 -8.68 1.54
CA GLY A 112 -2.27 -9.27 2.86
C GLY A 112 -0.82 -9.69 3.10
N LEU A 113 -0.01 -9.91 2.06
CA LEU A 113 1.39 -10.34 2.19
C LEU A 113 2.34 -9.17 2.47
N TRP A 114 2.10 -8.00 1.89
CA TRP A 114 2.93 -6.82 2.14
C TRP A 114 2.33 -5.89 3.20
N LYS A 115 1.02 -5.93 3.48
CA LYS A 115 0.43 -5.15 4.57
C LYS A 115 1.06 -5.54 5.91
N GLY A 116 1.88 -4.66 6.46
CA GLY A 116 2.68 -4.88 7.67
C GLY A 116 4.20 -4.74 7.44
N THR A 117 4.64 -4.64 6.18
CA THR A 117 5.99 -4.18 5.83
C THR A 117 5.95 -2.73 5.40
N LEU A 118 7.11 -2.06 5.47
CA LEU A 118 7.24 -0.74 4.88
C LEU A 118 7.13 -0.85 3.36
N SER A 119 6.17 -0.14 2.77
CA SER A 119 5.80 -0.38 1.37
C SER A 119 5.85 0.87 0.51
N PHE A 120 6.28 0.72 -0.74
CA PHE A 120 6.17 1.73 -1.79
C PHE A 120 5.22 1.21 -2.85
N ILE A 121 4.14 1.95 -3.11
CA ILE A 121 3.11 1.56 -4.08
C ILE A 121 3.12 2.58 -5.22
N VAL A 122 3.64 2.17 -6.36
CA VAL A 122 3.64 2.97 -7.58
C VAL A 122 2.38 2.66 -8.37
N LYS A 123 1.55 3.67 -8.64
CA LYS A 123 0.27 3.47 -9.31
C LYS A 123 -0.15 4.65 -10.18
N SER A 124 -1.13 4.44 -11.05
CA SER A 124 -1.72 5.51 -11.87
C SER A 124 -2.69 6.36 -11.03
N THR A 125 -2.14 7.31 -10.28
CA THR A 125 -2.90 8.34 -9.54
C THR A 125 -2.15 9.66 -9.62
N PRO A 126 -2.82 10.82 -9.49
CA PRO A 126 -2.11 12.07 -9.26
C PRO A 126 -1.50 12.11 -7.84
N GLY A 127 -0.29 12.66 -7.74
CA GLY A 127 0.36 13.02 -6.48
C GLY A 127 0.93 11.85 -5.67
N THR A 128 1.63 12.17 -4.58
CA THR A 128 2.19 11.20 -3.63
C THR A 128 1.49 11.32 -2.30
N ARG A 129 1.09 10.19 -1.72
CA ARG A 129 0.47 10.10 -0.39
C ARG A 129 1.36 9.28 0.52
N ILE A 130 1.58 9.75 1.73
CA ILE A 130 2.56 9.14 2.65
C ILE A 130 1.85 8.77 3.93
N TYR A 131 1.96 7.52 4.34
CA TYR A 131 1.44 6.97 5.58
C TYR A 131 2.57 6.31 6.34
N SER A 132 2.42 6.10 7.65
CA SER A 132 3.50 5.56 8.49
C SER A 132 4.09 4.23 7.95
N GLY A 133 3.25 3.34 7.41
CA GLY A 133 3.67 2.06 6.85
C GLY A 133 3.80 1.99 5.32
N ARG A 134 3.36 3.02 4.58
CA ARG A 134 3.45 2.99 3.11
C ARG A 134 3.51 4.36 2.46
N MET A 135 4.17 4.44 1.32
CA MET A 135 4.13 5.58 0.42
C MET A 135 3.45 5.18 -0.89
N GLU A 136 2.39 5.89 -1.26
CA GLU A 136 1.71 5.74 -2.55
C GLU A 136 2.22 6.80 -3.50
N ILE A 137 2.90 6.39 -4.56
CA ILE A 137 3.54 7.24 -5.55
C ILE A 137 2.69 7.24 -6.80
N GLY A 138 2.07 8.38 -7.08
CA GLY A 138 1.30 8.60 -8.27
C GLY A 138 2.17 8.95 -9.47
N VAL A 139 1.99 8.21 -10.56
CA VAL A 139 2.73 8.41 -11.81
C VAL A 139 1.74 8.66 -12.95
N THR A 140 1.83 9.84 -13.55
CA THR A 140 0.99 10.26 -14.69
C THR A 140 1.79 10.35 -16.00
N ASN A 141 3.11 10.52 -15.93
CA ASN A 141 4.05 10.56 -17.05
C ASN A 141 5.38 9.89 -16.65
N GLN A 142 6.36 9.80 -17.55
CA GLN A 142 7.68 9.25 -17.20
C GLN A 142 8.38 10.12 -16.15
N THR A 143 8.41 9.65 -14.90
CA THR A 143 9.11 10.31 -13.79
C THR A 143 10.13 9.35 -13.19
N ALA A 144 11.36 9.83 -12.96
CA ALA A 144 12.37 9.07 -12.23
C ALA A 144 12.00 9.05 -10.73
N CYS A 145 12.05 7.87 -10.10
CA CYS A 145 11.60 7.69 -8.70
C CYS A 145 12.73 7.25 -7.75
N LYS A 146 13.96 7.64 -8.03
CA LYS A 146 15.12 7.27 -7.20
C LYS A 146 15.14 8.04 -5.88
N LEU A 147 15.45 7.34 -4.78
CA LEU A 147 15.71 7.91 -3.47
C LEU A 147 17.22 7.87 -3.16
N GLY A 148 17.80 9.02 -2.82
CA GLY A 148 19.24 9.19 -2.56
C GLY A 148 19.57 9.39 -1.07
N VAL A 149 20.80 9.07 -0.68
CA VAL A 149 21.35 9.37 0.65
C VAL A 149 21.84 10.83 0.62
N GLY A 150 21.09 11.74 1.24
CA GLY A 150 21.40 13.19 1.28
C GLY A 150 20.40 14.08 0.55
N THR A 151 19.51 13.52 -0.27
CA THR A 151 18.36 14.23 -0.83
C THR A 151 17.08 13.77 -0.13
N ALA A 152 16.63 14.55 0.84
CA ALA A 152 15.25 14.52 1.33
C ALA A 152 14.28 15.06 0.25
N GLY A 153 14.43 14.60 -0.99
CA GLY A 153 13.72 15.09 -2.16
C GLY A 153 13.38 13.91 -3.05
N TYR A 154 12.13 13.48 -2.98
CA TYR A 154 11.48 12.88 -4.15
C TYR A 154 11.53 13.94 -5.25
N SER A 155 12.31 13.71 -6.31
CA SER A 155 12.34 14.61 -7.47
C SER A 155 11.16 14.29 -8.39
N SER A 156 9.94 14.66 -7.98
CA SER A 156 8.86 14.79 -8.94
C SER A 156 9.16 16.00 -9.82
N ASN A 157 9.58 15.77 -11.06
CA ASN A 157 9.34 16.75 -12.12
C ASN A 157 7.84 16.80 -12.38
N ALA A 158 7.10 17.43 -11.48
CA ALA A 158 5.72 17.84 -11.64
C ALA A 158 5.69 19.36 -11.78
N ASN A 159 6.33 19.86 -12.85
CA ASN A 159 6.09 21.18 -13.42
C ASN A 159 6.23 21.03 -14.93
N GLY A 160 5.08 20.98 -15.60
CA GLY A 160 4.89 20.81 -17.03
C GLY A 160 3.43 20.51 -17.31
#